data_AF-A0AA42PRN2-F1
#
_entry.id   AF-A0AA42PRN2-F1
#
_cell.length_a   1.000
_cell.length_b   1.000
_cell.length_c   1.000
_cell.angle_alpha   90.00
_cell.angle_beta   90.00
_cell.angle_gamma   90.00
#
_symmetry.space_group_name_H-M   'P 1'
#
loop_
_entity.id
_entity.type
_entity.pdbx_description
1 polymer ?
#
loop_
_entity_poly.entity_id
_entity_poly.type
_entity_poly.pdbx_seq_one_letter_code
_entity_poly.pdbx_strand_id
1 'polypeptide(L)' 'MNLYEILKEKFKTNASIGRHFPKRGKARSGQAVGKWKNRGVPEDVAILCHLDAEIPYSHPNVPNHNPHSEA' A
#
# COMPACT_ATOMS: atom_id res chain seq x y z
N MET A 1 -11.73 7.95 0.49
CA MET A 1 -10.80 7.24 1.38
C MET A 1 -9.42 7.27 0.75
N ASN A 2 -8.38 7.62 1.50
CA ASN A 2 -7.00 7.60 0.97
C ASN A 2 -6.35 6.22 1.12
N LEU A 3 -5.25 5.94 0.41
CA LEU A 3 -4.57 4.64 0.47
C LEU A 3 -4.17 4.25 1.90
N TYR A 4 -3.69 5.21 2.71
CA TYR A 4 -3.33 4.90 4.09
C TYR A 4 -4.53 4.38 4.90
N GLU A 5 -5.71 4.97 4.72
CA GLU A 5 -6.94 4.51 5.39
C GLU A 5 -7.32 3.11 4.92
N ILE A 6 -7.24 2.82 3.60
CA ILE A 6 -7.54 1.48 3.05
C ILE A 6 -6.65 0.43 3.70
N LEU A 7 -5.35 0.71 3.77
CA LEU A 7 -4.37 -0.15 4.44
C LEU A 7 -4.66 -0.29 5.93
N LYS A 8 -5.12 0.79 6.58
CA LYS A 8 -5.47 0.79 8.00
C LYS A 8 -6.67 -0.10 8.29
N GLU A 9 -7.68 -0.10 7.43
CA GLU A 9 -8.84 -0.98 7.56
C GLU A 9 -8.49 -2.45 7.31
N LYS A 10 -7.66 -2.74 6.30
CA LYS A 10 -7.23 -4.11 5.97
C LYS A 10 -6.32 -4.70 7.06
N PHE A 11 -5.24 -4.01 7.42
CA PHE A 11 -4.20 -4.53 8.32
C PHE A 11 -4.37 -4.18 9.80
N LYS A 12 -5.37 -3.35 10.13
CA LYS A 12 -5.76 -2.89 11.49
C LYS A 12 -4.73 -2.01 12.21
N THR A 13 -3.45 -2.35 12.16
CA THR A 13 -2.39 -1.63 12.89
C THR A 13 -1.29 -1.11 11.98
N ASN A 14 -0.65 0.00 12.39
CA ASN A 14 0.46 0.58 11.62
C ASN A 14 1.68 -0.34 11.60
N ALA A 15 1.87 -1.13 12.66
CA ALA A 15 2.94 -2.13 12.72
C ALA A 15 2.69 -3.27 11.73
N SER A 16 1.44 -3.74 11.59
CA SER A 16 1.07 -4.76 10.61
C SER A 16 1.31 -4.28 9.19
N ILE A 17 0.89 -3.04 8.86
CA ILE A 17 1.18 -2.41 7.56
C ILE A 17 2.69 -2.38 7.31
N GLY A 18 3.48 -1.94 8.30
CA GLY A 18 4.92 -1.82 8.13
C GLY A 18 5.67 -3.16 7.99
N ARG A 19 5.12 -4.25 8.54
CA ARG A 19 5.62 -5.61 8.32
C ARG A 19 5.26 -6.12 6.93
N HIS A 20 4.05 -5.83 6.45
CA HIS A 20 3.58 -6.27 5.14
C HIS A 20 4.31 -5.54 4.00
N PHE A 21 4.62 -4.26 4.19
CA PHE A 21 5.43 -3.47 3.26
C PHE A 21 6.81 -3.17 3.86
N PRO A 22 7.77 -4.10 3.81
CA PRO A 22 9.15 -3.83 4.24
C PRO A 22 9.88 -2.91 3.25
N LYS A 23 10.86 -2.17 3.75
CA LYS A 23 11.79 -1.39 2.93
C LYS A 23 13.17 -2.04 3.00
N ARG A 24 13.69 -2.53 1.86
CA ARG A 24 15.00 -3.22 1.77
C ARG A 24 15.11 -4.39 2.76
N GLY A 25 14.08 -5.24 2.83
CA GLY A 25 14.04 -6.41 3.71
C GLY A 25 13.80 -6.11 5.20
N LYS A 26 13.64 -4.83 5.60
CA LYS A 26 13.34 -4.45 6.98
C LYS A 26 11.92 -3.91 7.10
N ALA A 27 11.17 -4.41 8.08
CA ALA A 27 9.84 -3.89 8.39
C ALA A 27 9.90 -2.38 8.70
N ARG A 28 8.94 -1.63 8.16
CA ARG A 28 8.76 -0.21 8.51
C ARG A 28 8.19 -0.12 9.92
N SER A 29 8.63 0.87 10.71
CA SER A 29 8.08 1.07 12.06
C SER A 29 6.65 1.62 12.00
N GLY A 30 5.83 1.31 13.00
CA GLY A 30 4.46 1.84 13.09
C GLY A 30 4.40 3.37 13.17
N GLN A 31 5.43 4.00 13.74
CA GLN A 31 5.58 5.46 13.74
C GLN A 31 5.84 6.02 12.32
N ALA A 32 6.69 5.35 11.53
CA ALA A 32 6.96 5.76 10.14
C ALA A 32 5.69 5.64 9.29
N VAL A 33 4.95 4.54 9.44
CA VAL A 33 3.66 4.33 8.77
C VAL A 33 2.61 5.35 9.22
N GLY A 34 2.56 5.71 10.50
CA GLY A 34 1.62 6.73 11.00
C GLY A 34 1.80 8.10 10.34
N LYS A 35 3.00 8.43 9.88
CA LYS A 35 3.26 9.68 9.14
C LYS A 35 2.64 9.69 7.74
N TRP A 36 2.29 8.53 7.16
CA TRP A 36 1.68 8.43 5.83
C TRP A 36 0.30 9.07 5.77
N LYS A 37 -0.42 9.12 6.90
CA LYS A 37 -1.71 9.80 7.01
C LYS A 37 -1.66 11.24 6.49
N ASN A 38 -0.57 11.95 6.80
CA ASN A 38 -0.40 13.37 6.44
C ASN A 38 0.57 13.58 5.28
N ARG A 39 1.51 12.65 5.05
CA ARG A 39 2.59 12.79 4.05
C ARG A 39 2.34 12.01 2.76
N GLY A 40 1.26 11.23 2.71
CA GLY A 40 1.03 10.26 1.65
C GLY A 40 1.78 8.95 1.89
N VAL A 41 1.27 7.90 1.25
CA VAL A 41 1.91 6.59 1.20
C VAL A 41 3.06 6.64 0.19
N PRO A 42 4.24 6.08 0.48
CA PRO A 42 5.36 6.05 -0.45
C PRO A 42 4.99 5.41 -1.80
N GLU A 43 5.54 5.95 -2.89
CA GLU A 43 5.27 5.49 -4.26
C GLU A 43 5.49 3.98 -4.44
N ASP A 44 6.58 3.44 -3.87
CA ASP A 44 6.88 2.00 -3.95
C ASP A 44 5.77 1.15 -3.33
N VAL A 45 5.17 1.61 -2.24
CA VAL A 45 4.04 0.94 -1.59
C VAL A 45 2.76 1.13 -2.38
N ALA A 46 2.53 2.33 -2.93
CA ALA A 46 1.34 2.63 -3.72
C ALA A 46 1.27 1.76 -4.99
N ILE A 47 2.39 1.56 -5.68
CA ILE A 47 2.49 0.64 -6.83
C ILE A 47 2.18 -0.80 -6.40
N LEU A 48 2.77 -1.27 -5.28
CA LEU A 48 2.48 -2.61 -4.77
C LEU A 48 1.00 -2.79 -4.43
N CYS A 49 0.35 -1.77 -3.87
CA CYS A 49 -1.08 -1.80 -3.57
C CYS A 49 -1.94 -1.83 -4.82
N HIS A 50 -1.54 -1.17 -5.91
CA HIS A 50 -2.24 -1.21 -7.20
C HIS A 50 -2.16 -2.58 -7.87
N LEU A 51 -1.07 -3.32 -7.63
CA LEU A 51 -0.89 -4.66 -8.17
C LEU A 51 -1.60 -5.75 -7.34
N ASP A 52 -1.98 -5.44 -6.11
CA ASP A 52 -2.68 -6.36 -5.21
C ASP A 52 -4.20 -6.21 -5.36
N ALA A 53 -4.84 -7.18 -6.02
CA ALA A 53 -6.27 -7.19 -6.25
C ALA A 53 -7.12 -7.19 -4.96
N GLU A 54 -6.55 -7.58 -3.82
CA GLU A 54 -7.25 -7.52 -2.54
C GLU A 54 -7.20 -6.14 -1.87
N ILE A 55 -6.46 -5.18 -2.43
CA ILE A 55 -6.38 -3.80 -1.96
C ILE A 55 -7.13 -2.92 -2.98
N PRO A 56 -8.28 -2.32 -2.62
CA PRO A 56 -9.07 -1.54 -3.56
C PRO A 56 -8.45 -0.15 -3.81
N TYR A 57 -7.29 -0.12 -4.45
CA TYR A 57 -6.52 1.08 -4.77
C TYR A 57 -6.08 1.07 -6.23
N SER A 58 -6.41 2.14 -6.95
CA SER A 58 -5.92 2.37 -8.32
C SER A 58 -4.93 3.53 -8.31
N HIS A 59 -3.72 3.26 -8.80
CA HIS A 59 -2.67 4.26 -8.87
C HIS A 59 -2.91 5.19 -10.07
N PRO A 60 -2.86 6.52 -9.90
CA PRO A 60 -3.28 7.48 -10.94
C PRO A 60 -2.41 7.43 -12.20
N ASN A 61 -1.14 7.06 -12.07
CA ASN A 61 -0.16 7.07 -13.16
C ASN A 61 0.30 5.68 -13.60
N VAL A 62 -0.28 4.61 -13.05
CA VAL A 62 0.07 3.23 -13.44
C VAL A 62 -1.15 2.64 -14.15
N PRO A 63 -1.04 2.25 -15.44
CA PRO A 63 -2.11 1.56 -16.13
C PRO A 63 -2.54 0.33 -15.33
N ASN A 64 -3.83 0.00 -15.36
CA ASN A 64 -4.34 -1.18 -14.69
C ASN A 64 -3.74 -2.42 -15.38
N HIS A 65 -2.64 -2.94 -14.85
CA HIS A 65 -2.04 -4.17 -15.34
C HIS A 65 -2.85 -5.29 -14.70
N ASN A 66 -3.94 -5.68 -15.35
CA ASN A 66 -4.67 -6.88 -14.99
C ASN A 66 -4.00 -8.03 -15.76
N PRO A 67 -3.04 -8.80 -15.19
CA PRO A 67 -2.37 -9.88 -15.91
C PRO A 67 -3.29 -11.08 -16.20
N HIS A 68 -4.60 -10.96 -15.91
CA HIS A 68 -5.62 -11.98 -16.16
C HIS A 68 -6.55 -11.62 -17.32
N SER A 69 -6.08 -10.78 -18.25
CA SER A 69 -6.80 -10.38 -19.46
C SER A 69 -5.98 -10.68 -20.71
N GLU A 70 -5.46 -11.90 -20.82
CA GLU A 70 -5.17 -12.52 -22.12
C GLU A 70 -6.03 -13.77 -22.22
N ALA A 71 -6.79 -13.80 -23.32
CA ALA A 71 -7.77 -14.81 -23.69
C ALA A 71 -7.11 -16.06 -24.30
#